data_AF-A0A2W4TJU4-F1
#
_entry.id   AF-A0A2W4TJU4-F1
#
_cell.length_a   1.000
_cell.length_b   1.000
_cell.length_c   1.000
_cell.angle_alpha   90.00
_cell.angle_beta   90.00
_cell.angle_gamma   90.00
#
_symmetry.space_group_name_H-M   'P 1'
#
loop_
_entity.id
_entity.type
_entity.pdbx_description
1 polymer ?
#
loop_
_entity_poly.entity_id
_entity_poly.type
_entity_poly.pdbx_seq_one_letter_code
_entity_poly.pdbx_strand_id
1 'polypeptide(L)'
;MLEAEGRSEEAQAARWTAFSQTLDPRHLRDFVARLPDFDDVEAIDRAHALAAAWSDASRGLAFLMEWPALREAAAMVMARADHFRGLNDAVPLWVSRLEDRYPAAALVLIRSRARALAQLGPTRVEEVRTLSTEAADLAIQAGPLDGLETHAAFIDSLEALSSRSVRHRWG
;
A
#
# COMPACT_ATOMS: atom_id res chain seq x y z
N MET A 1 -33.96 -1.83 -30.71
CA MET A 1 -33.17 -2.78 -29.89
C MET A 1 -31.72 -2.34 -29.77
N LEU A 2 -31.11 -1.78 -30.82
CA LEU A 2 -29.76 -1.18 -30.76
C LEU A 2 -29.60 0.01 -29.80
N GLU A 3 -30.64 0.85 -29.63
CA GLU A 3 -30.57 1.99 -28.70
C GLU A 3 -30.50 1.57 -27.21
N ALA A 4 -31.06 0.41 -26.86
CA ALA A 4 -30.96 -0.11 -25.49
C ALA A 4 -29.58 -0.71 -25.22
N GLU A 5 -28.96 -1.34 -26.22
CA GLU A 5 -27.59 -1.86 -26.18
C GLU A 5 -26.57 -0.73 -26.09
N GLY A 6 -26.70 0.33 -26.91
CA GLY A 6 -25.83 1.51 -26.85
C GLY A 6 -25.87 2.23 -25.49
N ARG A 7 -27.06 2.34 -24.87
CA ARG A 7 -27.19 2.89 -23.52
C ARG A 7 -26.56 2.02 -22.43
N SER A 8 -26.51 0.70 -22.64
CA SER A 8 -25.85 -0.25 -21.73
C SER A 8 -24.33 -0.10 -21.81
N GLU A 9 -23.78 -0.03 -23.02
CA GLU A 9 -22.34 0.17 -23.25
C GLU A 9 -21.87 1.53 -22.70
N GLU A 10 -22.60 2.60 -22.96
CA GLU A 10 -22.31 3.95 -22.41
C GLU A 10 -22.32 3.96 -20.88
N ALA A 11 -23.33 3.32 -20.26
CA ALA A 11 -23.41 3.22 -18.82
C ALA A 11 -22.24 2.41 -18.23
N GLN A 12 -21.79 1.37 -18.93
CA GLN A 12 -20.68 0.53 -18.52
C GLN A 12 -19.34 1.29 -18.64
N ALA A 13 -19.14 2.02 -19.73
CA ALA A 13 -17.99 2.92 -19.91
C ALA A 13 -17.96 4.03 -18.83
N ALA A 14 -19.12 4.57 -18.45
CA ALA A 14 -19.22 5.56 -17.39
C ALA A 14 -18.80 4.99 -16.02
N ARG A 15 -19.20 3.75 -15.69
CA ARG A 15 -18.76 3.07 -14.45
C ARG A 15 -17.26 2.85 -14.42
N TRP A 16 -16.67 2.37 -15.53
CA TRP A 16 -15.23 2.22 -15.63
C TRP A 16 -14.51 3.58 -15.50
N THR A 17 -15.02 4.61 -16.14
CA THR A 17 -14.46 5.97 -16.05
C THR A 17 -14.49 6.47 -14.61
N ALA A 18 -15.62 6.34 -13.92
CA ALA A 18 -15.76 6.71 -12.52
C ALA A 18 -14.78 5.95 -11.63
N PHE A 19 -14.64 4.63 -11.82
CA PHE A 19 -13.63 3.83 -11.14
C PHE A 19 -12.21 4.35 -11.43
N SER A 20 -11.84 4.50 -12.70
CA SER A 20 -10.49 4.91 -13.13
C SER A 20 -10.09 6.32 -12.67
N GLN A 21 -11.04 7.16 -12.26
CA GLN A 21 -10.79 8.49 -11.71
C GLN A 21 -10.73 8.51 -10.17
N THR A 22 -11.35 7.52 -9.52
CA THR A 22 -11.56 7.54 -8.06
C THR A 22 -10.92 6.38 -7.31
N LEU A 23 -10.61 5.27 -7.99
CA LEU A 23 -10.28 3.99 -7.37
C LEU A 23 -11.32 3.53 -6.33
N ASP A 24 -12.59 3.90 -6.47
CA ASP A 24 -13.64 3.45 -5.55
C ASP A 24 -14.04 2.00 -5.88
N PRO A 25 -13.86 1.03 -4.96
CA PRO A 25 -14.24 -0.36 -5.17
C PRO A 25 -15.70 -0.57 -5.56
N ARG A 26 -16.61 0.31 -5.11
CA ARG A 26 -18.04 0.20 -5.44
C ARG A 26 -18.28 0.34 -6.95
N HIS A 27 -17.62 1.30 -7.59
CA HIS A 27 -17.71 1.47 -9.04
C HIS A 27 -17.17 0.25 -9.80
N LEU A 28 -16.11 -0.38 -9.29
CA LEU A 28 -15.59 -1.61 -9.89
C LEU A 28 -16.54 -2.79 -9.70
N ARG A 29 -17.12 -2.97 -8.50
CA ARG A 29 -18.13 -4.03 -8.26
C ARG A 29 -19.33 -3.86 -9.20
N ASP A 30 -19.82 -2.63 -9.34
CA ASP A 30 -20.94 -2.32 -10.23
C ASP A 30 -20.60 -2.55 -11.71
N PHE A 31 -19.35 -2.31 -12.11
CA PHE A 31 -18.86 -2.62 -13.44
C PHE A 31 -18.79 -4.14 -13.65
N VAL A 32 -18.04 -4.86 -12.80
CA VAL A 32 -17.82 -6.29 -12.91
C VAL A 32 -19.12 -7.10 -12.89
N ALA A 33 -20.10 -6.73 -12.04
CA ALA A 33 -21.37 -7.45 -11.92
C ALA A 33 -22.24 -7.46 -13.20
N ARG A 34 -21.87 -6.69 -14.23
CA ARG A 34 -22.57 -6.60 -15.52
C ARG A 34 -21.77 -7.18 -16.67
N LEU A 35 -20.58 -7.71 -16.40
CA LEU A 35 -19.75 -8.38 -17.38
C LEU A 35 -20.12 -9.86 -17.47
N PRO A 36 -19.91 -10.49 -18.64
CA PRO A 36 -19.78 -11.94 -18.74
C PRO A 36 -18.65 -12.46 -17.83
N ASP A 37 -18.80 -13.67 -17.30
CA ASP A 37 -17.85 -14.33 -16.38
C ASP A 37 -16.42 -14.52 -16.92
N PHE A 38 -16.15 -14.26 -18.20
CA PHE A 38 -14.80 -14.31 -18.76
C PHE A 38 -14.14 -12.92 -18.82
N ASP A 39 -14.95 -11.87 -18.89
CA ASP A 39 -14.47 -10.48 -18.98
C ASP A 39 -14.22 -9.88 -17.58
N ASP A 40 -14.76 -10.49 -16.52
CA ASP A 40 -14.57 -10.04 -15.14
C ASP A 40 -13.11 -10.15 -14.68
N VAL A 41 -12.42 -11.24 -15.01
CA VAL A 41 -11.01 -11.47 -14.68
C VAL A 41 -10.14 -10.41 -15.34
N GLU A 42 -10.31 -10.19 -16.65
CA GLU A 42 -9.54 -9.18 -17.38
C GLU A 42 -9.80 -7.76 -16.84
N ALA A 43 -11.07 -7.46 -16.52
CA ALA A 43 -11.43 -6.18 -15.92
C ALA A 43 -10.81 -5.97 -14.53
N ILE A 44 -10.80 -7.01 -13.70
CA ILE A 44 -10.20 -6.98 -12.36
C ILE A 44 -8.68 -6.83 -12.46
N ASP A 45 -8.02 -7.58 -13.34
CA ASP A 45 -6.58 -7.47 -13.56
C ASP A 45 -6.19 -6.05 -14.03
N ARG A 46 -6.97 -5.50 -14.97
CA ARG A 46 -6.79 -4.11 -15.42
C ARG A 46 -6.99 -3.11 -14.27
N ALA A 47 -7.95 -3.35 -13.38
CA ALA A 47 -8.20 -2.50 -12.23
C ALA A 47 -7.04 -2.56 -11.21
N HIS A 48 -6.48 -3.75 -10.96
CA HIS A 48 -5.32 -3.91 -10.09
C HIS A 48 -4.08 -3.21 -10.65
N ALA A 49 -3.84 -3.35 -11.96
CA ALA A 49 -2.73 -2.66 -12.63
C ALA A 49 -2.87 -1.14 -12.54
N LEU A 50 -4.09 -0.62 -12.73
CA LEU A 50 -4.38 0.81 -12.59
C LEU A 50 -4.15 1.31 -11.16
N ALA A 51 -4.56 0.54 -10.15
CA ALA A 51 -4.30 0.86 -8.75
C ALA A 51 -2.82 0.81 -8.38
N ALA A 52 -2.09 -0.21 -8.86
CA ALA A 52 -0.66 -0.35 -8.63
C ALA A 52 0.16 0.81 -9.24
N ALA A 53 -0.29 1.34 -10.38
CA ALA A 53 0.31 2.48 -11.07
C ALA A 53 -0.20 3.85 -10.59
N TRP A 54 -1.13 3.90 -9.64
CA TRP A 54 -1.76 5.15 -9.21
C TRP A 54 -0.73 6.13 -8.63
N SER A 55 -0.82 7.42 -8.98
CA SER A 55 0.16 8.42 -8.57
C SER A 55 0.33 8.49 -7.05
N ASP A 56 -0.78 8.49 -6.32
CA ASP A 56 -0.82 8.30 -4.88
C ASP A 56 -0.73 6.81 -4.52
N ALA A 57 0.48 6.38 -4.12
CA ALA A 57 0.74 5.00 -3.73
C ALA A 57 -0.12 4.53 -2.55
N SER A 58 -0.46 5.42 -1.59
CA SER A 58 -1.29 5.06 -0.45
C SER A 58 -2.72 4.77 -0.87
N ARG A 59 -3.26 5.56 -1.81
CA ARG A 59 -4.62 5.35 -2.35
C ARG A 59 -4.70 4.08 -3.19
N GLY A 60 -3.70 3.83 -4.04
CA GLY A 60 -3.60 2.58 -4.80
C GLY A 60 -3.55 1.35 -3.91
N LEU A 61 -2.70 1.39 -2.87
CA LEU A 61 -2.60 0.31 -1.90
C LEU A 61 -3.88 0.12 -1.09
N ALA A 62 -4.54 1.20 -0.67
CA ALA A 62 -5.82 1.15 0.04
C ALA A 62 -6.88 0.38 -0.77
N PHE A 63 -6.99 0.68 -2.07
CA PHE A 63 -7.89 -0.03 -2.98
C PHE A 63 -7.54 -1.53 -3.05
N LEU A 64 -6.28 -1.88 -3.30
CA LEU A 64 -5.86 -3.30 -3.42
C LEU A 64 -6.13 -4.07 -2.12
N MET A 65 -5.95 -3.43 -0.97
CA MET A 65 -6.25 -4.00 0.34
C MET A 65 -7.74 -4.16 0.58
N GLU A 66 -8.59 -3.23 0.13
CA GLU A 66 -10.05 -3.34 0.22
C GLU A 66 -10.62 -4.37 -0.78
N TRP A 67 -9.96 -4.58 -1.92
CA TRP A 67 -10.29 -5.59 -2.95
C TRP A 67 -9.67 -6.98 -2.68
N PRO A 68 -9.27 -7.29 -1.45
CA PRO A 68 -8.26 -8.32 -1.10
C PRO A 68 -7.23 -8.78 -2.16
N ALA A 69 -6.72 -7.89 -3.02
CA ALA A 69 -5.69 -8.19 -4.02
C ALA A 69 -4.27 -8.20 -3.39
N LEU A 70 -4.04 -9.11 -2.44
CA LEU A 70 -2.85 -9.08 -1.57
C LEU A 70 -1.54 -9.32 -2.33
N ARG A 71 -1.56 -10.11 -3.41
CA ARG A 71 -0.38 -10.38 -4.22
C ARG A 71 0.06 -9.12 -4.95
N GLU A 72 -0.89 -8.43 -5.56
CA GLU A 72 -0.70 -7.18 -6.29
C GLU A 72 -0.32 -6.05 -5.34
N ALA A 73 -0.93 -6.01 -4.15
CA ALA A 73 -0.57 -5.09 -3.08
C ALA A 73 0.89 -5.28 -2.64
N ALA A 74 1.32 -6.53 -2.40
CA ALA A 74 2.69 -6.84 -2.02
C ALA A 74 3.68 -6.45 -3.13
N ALA A 75 3.38 -6.78 -4.39
CA ALA A 75 4.20 -6.41 -5.53
C ALA A 75 4.34 -4.88 -5.66
N MET A 76 3.23 -4.14 -5.51
CA MET A 76 3.22 -2.67 -5.52
C MET A 76 4.11 -2.09 -4.39
N VAL A 77 3.99 -2.62 -3.18
CA VAL A 77 4.81 -2.18 -2.03
C VAL A 77 6.30 -2.37 -2.31
N MET A 78 6.69 -3.54 -2.83
CA MET A 78 8.08 -3.82 -3.15
C MET A 78 8.61 -2.93 -4.28
N ALA A 79 7.81 -2.71 -5.33
CA ALA A 79 8.22 -1.89 -6.48
C ALA A 79 8.29 -0.39 -6.15
N ARG A 80 7.56 0.07 -5.12
CA ARG A 80 7.39 1.50 -4.80
C ARG A 80 7.70 1.81 -3.34
N ALA A 81 8.63 1.08 -2.73
CA ALA A 81 8.97 1.21 -1.30
C ALA A 81 9.19 2.67 -0.86
N ASP A 82 9.90 3.46 -1.68
CA ASP A 82 10.22 4.86 -1.40
C ASP A 82 9.02 5.82 -1.41
N HIS A 83 7.85 5.39 -1.88
CA HIS A 83 6.64 6.22 -1.95
C HIS A 83 5.79 6.14 -0.66
N PHE A 84 6.07 5.20 0.25
CA PHE A 84 5.24 4.97 1.45
C PHE A 84 5.69 5.80 2.67
N ARG A 85 6.31 6.97 2.49
CA ARG A 85 6.92 7.78 3.59
C ARG A 85 5.92 8.46 4.55
N GLY A 86 4.64 8.09 4.50
CA GLY A 86 3.56 8.77 5.21
C GLY A 86 3.10 8.06 6.49
N LEU A 87 2.47 8.82 7.37
CA LEU A 87 1.80 8.35 8.58
C LEU A 87 0.37 7.90 8.27
N ASN A 88 0.22 6.97 7.32
CA ASN A 88 -1.11 6.46 7.03
C ASN A 88 -1.58 5.56 8.18
N ASP A 89 -2.72 5.88 8.79
CA ASP A 89 -3.30 5.14 9.90
C ASP A 89 -3.73 3.73 9.52
N ALA A 90 -3.88 3.43 8.22
CA ALA A 90 -4.19 2.10 7.72
C ALA A 90 -2.97 1.16 7.70
N VAL A 91 -1.73 1.66 7.88
CA VAL A 91 -0.51 0.83 7.79
C VAL A 91 -0.53 -0.37 8.74
N PRO A 92 -0.89 -0.26 10.03
CA PRO A 92 -0.94 -1.43 10.91
C PRO A 92 -1.88 -2.52 10.39
N LEU A 93 -3.04 -2.14 9.85
CA LEU A 93 -3.98 -3.10 9.25
C LEU A 93 -3.39 -3.74 7.99
N TRP A 94 -2.70 -2.98 7.15
CA TRP A 94 -2.05 -3.51 5.94
C TRP A 94 -0.90 -4.46 6.26
N VAL A 95 -0.09 -4.15 7.27
CA VAL A 95 0.97 -5.02 7.77
C VAL A 95 0.36 -6.36 8.22
N SER A 96 -0.66 -6.34 9.07
CA SER A 96 -1.31 -7.56 9.55
C SER A 96 -1.94 -8.41 8.43
N ARG A 97 -2.43 -7.79 7.35
CA ARG A 97 -2.94 -8.55 6.18
C ARG A 97 -1.85 -9.19 5.34
N LEU A 98 -0.62 -8.65 5.38
CA LEU A 98 0.48 -9.10 4.54
C LEU A 98 1.45 -10.02 5.27
N GLU A 99 1.61 -9.91 6.58
CA GLU A 99 2.68 -10.56 7.35
C GLU A 99 2.78 -12.07 7.12
N ASP A 100 1.65 -12.77 7.04
CA ASP A 100 1.64 -14.23 6.87
C ASP A 100 2.17 -14.68 5.50
N ARG A 101 1.72 -14.03 4.42
CA ARG A 101 1.97 -14.49 3.03
C ARG A 101 3.03 -13.67 2.30
N TYR A 102 3.23 -12.43 2.71
CA TYR A 102 4.10 -11.45 2.08
C TYR A 102 4.90 -10.66 3.14
N PRO A 103 5.69 -11.35 4.00
CA PRO A 103 6.42 -10.71 5.10
C PRO A 103 7.38 -9.61 4.63
N ALA A 104 7.94 -9.74 3.42
CA ALA A 104 8.79 -8.71 2.79
C ALA A 104 8.05 -7.37 2.60
N ALA A 105 6.81 -7.42 2.09
CA ALA A 105 6.02 -6.22 1.86
C ALA A 105 5.54 -5.61 3.20
N ALA A 106 5.15 -6.46 4.15
CA ALA A 106 4.83 -6.03 5.52
C ALA A 106 6.02 -5.29 6.16
N LEU A 107 7.24 -5.83 6.00
CA LEU A 107 8.48 -5.23 6.49
C LEU A 107 8.74 -3.83 5.89
N VAL A 108 8.50 -3.65 4.59
CA VAL A 108 8.67 -2.33 3.95
C VAL A 108 7.71 -1.30 4.56
N LEU A 109 6.43 -1.65 4.72
CA LEU A 109 5.42 -0.76 5.27
C LEU A 109 5.73 -0.36 6.72
N ILE A 110 6.06 -1.34 7.57
CA ILE A 110 6.32 -1.07 8.99
C ILE A 110 7.58 -0.21 9.18
N ARG A 111 8.66 -0.49 8.42
CA ARG A 111 9.88 0.34 8.45
C ARG A 111 9.60 1.76 7.96
N SER A 112 8.76 1.91 6.93
CA SER A 112 8.41 3.22 6.43
C SER A 112 7.62 4.05 7.46
N ARG A 113 6.65 3.43 8.16
CA ARG A 113 5.91 4.08 9.25
C ARG A 113 6.84 4.47 10.40
N ALA A 114 7.73 3.57 10.82
CA ALA A 114 8.70 3.85 11.88
C ALA A 114 9.58 5.07 11.54
N ARG A 115 10.05 5.17 10.29
CA ARG A 115 10.81 6.34 9.82
C ARG A 115 10.00 7.62 9.81
N ALA A 116 8.75 7.56 9.39
CA ALA A 116 7.86 8.73 9.39
C ALA A 116 7.64 9.24 10.82
N LEU A 117 7.43 8.34 11.79
CA LEU A 117 7.28 8.67 13.21
C LEU A 117 8.58 9.22 13.82
N ALA A 118 9.73 8.62 13.50
CA ALA A 118 11.03 9.10 13.98
C ALA A 118 11.33 10.54 13.53
N GLN A 119 10.87 10.93 12.33
CA GLN A 119 10.99 12.30 11.82
C GLN A 119 10.15 13.32 12.60
N LEU A 120 9.00 12.91 13.16
CA LEU A 120 8.18 13.78 14.02
C LEU A 120 8.83 14.08 15.38
N GLY A 121 9.80 13.27 15.79
CA GLY A 121 10.65 13.52 16.95
C GLY A 121 10.27 12.75 18.21
N PRO A 122 10.76 13.19 19.38
CA PRO A 122 10.85 12.34 20.58
C PRO A 122 9.50 11.94 21.19
N THR A 123 8.42 12.63 20.87
CA THR A 123 7.06 12.28 21.35
C THR A 123 6.55 10.96 20.79
N ARG A 124 7.18 10.42 19.75
CA ARG A 124 6.84 9.13 19.12
C ARG A 124 7.82 8.01 19.43
N VAL A 125 8.78 8.23 20.35
CA VAL A 125 9.88 7.28 20.58
C VAL A 125 9.39 5.88 20.94
N GLU A 126 8.34 5.76 21.76
CA GLU A 126 7.82 4.46 22.16
C GLU A 126 7.13 3.74 21.00
N GLU A 127 6.36 4.46 20.18
CA GLU A 127 5.75 3.90 18.97
C GLU A 127 6.82 3.43 17.98
N VAL A 128 7.91 4.18 17.81
CA VAL A 128 9.05 3.79 16.98
C VAL A 128 9.74 2.53 17.53
N ARG A 129 9.90 2.41 18.85
CA ARG A 129 10.50 1.23 19.48
C ARG A 129 9.65 -0.02 19.24
N THR A 130 8.35 0.07 19.44
CA THR A 130 7.41 -1.04 19.17
C THR A 130 7.50 -1.50 17.72
N LEU A 131 7.39 -0.57 16.77
CA LEU A 131 7.49 -0.89 15.34
C LEU A 131 8.86 -1.45 14.95
N SER A 132 9.93 -1.04 15.64
CA SER A 132 11.28 -1.58 15.40
C SER A 132 11.38 -3.04 15.83
N THR A 133 10.78 -3.42 16.96
CA THR A 133 10.71 -4.82 17.42
C THR A 133 9.92 -5.68 16.43
N GLU A 134 8.72 -5.24 16.04
CA GLU A 134 7.89 -5.95 15.05
C GLU A 134 8.62 -6.09 13.69
N ALA A 135 9.37 -5.05 13.28
CA ALA A 135 10.19 -5.09 12.07
C ALA A 135 11.39 -6.07 12.19
N ALA A 136 11.83 -6.44 13.38
CA ALA A 136 12.86 -7.46 13.57
C ALA A 136 12.28 -8.86 13.29
N ASP A 137 11.11 -9.15 13.85
CA ASP A 137 10.41 -10.43 13.65
C ASP A 137 10.06 -10.64 12.17
N LEU A 138 9.51 -9.61 11.52
CA LEU A 138 9.22 -9.64 10.08
C LEU A 138 10.48 -9.81 9.22
N ALA A 139 11.61 -9.22 9.62
CA ALA A 139 12.88 -9.40 8.90
C ALA A 139 13.40 -10.84 9.01
N ILE A 140 13.21 -11.50 10.14
CA ILE A 140 13.54 -12.92 10.31
C ILE A 140 12.63 -13.77 9.42
N GLN A 141 11.32 -13.52 9.43
CA GLN A 141 10.34 -14.25 8.64
C GLN A 141 10.55 -14.07 7.12
N ALA A 142 10.89 -12.86 6.69
CA ALA A 142 11.13 -12.54 5.29
C ALA A 142 12.44 -13.12 4.75
N GLY A 143 13.43 -13.36 5.63
CA GLY A 143 14.76 -13.80 5.25
C GLY A 143 15.58 -12.73 4.51
N PRO A 144 16.77 -13.10 4.00
CA PRO A 144 17.60 -12.19 3.20
C PRO A 144 16.89 -11.83 1.89
N LEU A 145 16.78 -10.53 1.62
CA LEU A 145 16.12 -10.00 0.43
C LEU A 145 17.04 -9.04 -0.30
N ASP A 146 17.29 -9.31 -1.58
CA ASP A 146 18.07 -8.42 -2.43
C ASP A 146 17.38 -7.05 -2.55
N GLY A 147 18.18 -5.99 -2.37
CA GLY A 147 17.70 -4.61 -2.46
C GLY A 147 17.03 -4.06 -1.20
N LEU A 148 16.80 -4.88 -0.16
CA LEU A 148 16.40 -4.36 1.16
C LEU A 148 17.60 -4.26 2.09
N GLU A 149 17.64 -3.17 2.85
CA GLU A 149 18.66 -2.96 3.88
C GLU A 149 18.54 -4.00 5.02
N THR A 150 19.66 -4.24 5.70
CA THR A 150 19.68 -5.07 6.90
C THR A 150 18.89 -4.42 8.05
N HIS A 151 18.44 -5.22 9.01
CA HIS A 151 17.75 -4.67 10.18
C HIS A 151 18.66 -3.70 10.97
N ALA A 152 19.96 -3.97 11.05
CA ALA A 152 20.93 -3.06 11.67
C ALA A 152 20.98 -1.69 10.97
N ALA A 153 21.10 -1.67 9.63
CA ALA A 153 21.10 -0.41 8.86
C ALA A 153 19.78 0.37 9.02
N PHE A 154 18.66 -0.35 9.14
CA PHE A 154 17.37 0.27 9.44
C PHE A 154 17.37 0.98 10.80
N ILE A 155 17.87 0.33 11.86
CA ILE A 155 18.00 0.95 13.20
C ILE A 155 18.91 2.18 13.16
N ASP A 156 20.09 2.09 12.54
CA ASP A 156 21.00 3.23 12.39
C ASP A 156 20.31 4.43 11.70
N SER A 157 19.46 4.14 10.70
CA SER A 157 18.68 5.18 10.00
C SER A 157 17.66 5.87 10.91
N LEU A 158 17.03 5.14 11.84
CA LEU A 158 16.07 5.71 12.80
C LEU A 158 16.74 6.63 13.80
N GLU A 159 17.91 6.26 14.32
CA GLU A 159 18.71 7.07 15.24
C GLU A 159 19.18 8.38 14.60
N ALA A 160 19.59 8.32 13.33
CA ALA A 160 19.95 9.50 12.56
C ALA A 160 18.76 10.44 12.31
N LEU A 161 17.55 9.90 12.09
CA LEU A 161 16.33 10.69 11.91
C LEU A 161 15.88 11.36 13.22
N SER A 162 15.87 10.63 14.33
CA SER A 162 15.48 11.18 15.64
C SER A 162 16.42 12.30 16.07
N SER A 163 17.74 12.13 15.89
CA SER A 163 18.77 13.14 16.19
C SER A 163 18.63 14.43 15.36
N ARG A 164 18.10 14.34 14.13
CA ARG A 164 17.81 15.51 13.30
C ARG A 164 16.53 16.23 13.75
N SER A 165 15.49 15.47 14.08
CA SER A 165 14.21 16.03 14.56
C SER A 165 14.36 16.80 15.87
N VAL A 166 15.22 16.32 16.79
CA VAL A 166 15.55 17.05 18.02
C VAL A 166 16.20 18.39 17.71
N ARG A 167 17.21 18.43 16.83
CA ARG A 167 17.95 19.67 16.50
C ARG A 167 17.07 20.77 15.91
N HIS A 168 16.10 20.42 15.06
CA HIS A 168 15.19 21.40 14.45
C HIS A 168 14.22 22.05 15.47
N ARG A 169 14.03 21.46 16.66
CA ARG A 169 13.13 22.00 17.68
C ARG A 169 13.77 23.10 18.55
N TRP A 170 15.09 23.24 18.52
CA TRP A 170 15.86 24.12 19.43
C TRP A 170 16.75 25.16 18.71
N GLY A 171 16.52 25.40 17.42
CA GLY A 171 17.16 26.48 16.65
C GLY A 171 16.09 27.38 16.05
#